data_AF-A0A1V3WI05-F1
#
_entry.id   AF-A0A1V3WI05-F1
#
_cell.length_a   1.000
_cell.length_b   1.000
_cell.length_c   1.000
_cell.angle_alpha   90.00
_cell.angle_beta   90.00
_cell.angle_gamma   90.00
#
_symmetry.space_group_name_H-M   'P 1'
#
loop_
_entity.id
_entity.type
_entity.pdbx_description
1 polymer ?
#
loop_
_entity_poly.entity_id
_entity_poly.type
_entity_poly.pdbx_seq_one_letter_code
_entity_poly.pdbx_strand_id
1 'polypeptide(L)'
;MICAKGFPSYFLIVADLIGYAKSVGIRVGPGRGSAAGSLVAYALGITDIDPIPHGLLFERFLNPERTSMPDIDIDFDDRRRGEMVRYAADKWGHDRVAQVITFGTIKTKAALKDSARIHYGQPGFAIADRITKALPPAIMAKDIPLSGITDPAHERYKEAAEVRGLIETDPDVRTIYQTALGLEGLIRNAGVHACAVIMSSEPLTEAIPLWKRPQDGAIITGWDYPSCEAIGLLKMDFLGLRNLTIIGDAIDNIKANKGIDLDLESVPLDDKPTYELLGRGDTLGVFQLDGGPMRDLLRRMQPTGFEDIVAVLALYRPGPMGQNAHNDYADRKNGRQAIKPIHPELAEPSRRSWPRPTASSSTKSRSCASRRKWPAIRWPEPTFCARRWARRSAKCSTKSTKASRRGCKPTDSPPARSRRCGTPSCRSPTTRSTNRMPPATGWSRTGRPTSRPTIPPSTWPAC
;
A
#
# COMPACT_ATOMS: atom_id res chain seq x y z
N MET A 1 -12.76 -21.89 9.52
CA MET A 1 -11.48 -21.47 8.91
C MET A 1 -10.59 -20.70 9.88
N ILE A 2 -11.10 -19.68 10.59
CA ILE A 2 -10.33 -18.93 11.60
C ILE A 2 -9.77 -19.86 12.68
N CYS A 3 -10.62 -20.71 13.27
CA CYS A 3 -10.19 -21.71 14.26
C CYS A 3 -9.18 -22.71 13.67
N ALA A 4 -9.43 -23.22 12.47
CA ALA A 4 -8.56 -24.19 11.80
C ALA A 4 -7.15 -23.66 11.50
N LYS A 5 -6.98 -22.34 11.37
CA LYS A 5 -5.67 -21.69 11.18
C LYS A 5 -5.04 -21.19 12.49
N GLY A 6 -5.70 -21.40 13.63
CA GLY A 6 -5.17 -20.97 14.93
C GLY A 6 -5.25 -19.46 15.18
N PHE A 7 -6.14 -18.73 14.50
CA PHE A 7 -6.31 -17.28 14.71
C PHE A 7 -7.53 -16.83 15.56
N PRO A 8 -8.23 -17.65 16.36
CA PRO A 8 -9.37 -17.15 17.12
C PRO A 8 -8.95 -16.10 18.16
N SER A 9 -7.84 -16.32 18.88
CA SER A 9 -7.32 -15.39 19.88
C SER A 9 -6.98 -14.03 19.27
N TYR A 10 -6.43 -13.99 18.05
CA TYR A 10 -6.11 -12.74 17.37
C TYR A 10 -7.35 -11.89 17.12
N PHE A 11 -8.47 -12.49 16.69
CA PHE A 11 -9.73 -11.77 16.51
C PHE A 11 -10.28 -11.27 17.85
N LEU A 12 -10.17 -12.07 18.92
CA LEU A 12 -10.64 -11.68 20.25
C LEU A 12 -9.82 -10.52 20.83
N ILE A 13 -8.50 -10.53 20.66
CA ILE A 13 -7.62 -9.42 21.08
C ILE A 13 -8.02 -8.13 20.36
N VAL A 14 -8.20 -8.18 19.04
CA VAL A 14 -8.61 -7.00 18.25
C VAL A 14 -10.00 -6.51 18.65
N ALA A 15 -10.96 -7.43 18.84
CA ALA A 15 -12.31 -7.09 19.26
C ALA A 15 -12.34 -6.44 20.66
N ASP A 16 -11.52 -6.94 21.60
CA ASP A 16 -11.38 -6.36 22.94
C ASP A 16 -10.81 -4.93 22.88
N LEU A 17 -9.76 -4.70 22.09
CA LEU A 17 -9.18 -3.36 21.89
C LEU A 17 -10.20 -2.37 21.31
N ILE A 18 -10.95 -2.78 20.29
CA ILE A 18 -11.96 -1.92 19.65
C ILE A 18 -13.17 -1.70 20.58
N GLY A 19 -13.60 -2.75 21.27
CA GLY A 19 -14.67 -2.68 22.26
C GLY A 19 -14.33 -1.73 23.41
N TYR A 20 -13.10 -1.79 23.93
CA TYR A 20 -12.60 -0.85 24.93
C TYR A 20 -12.62 0.58 24.39
N ALA A 21 -12.05 0.81 23.20
CA ALA A 21 -12.03 2.13 22.58
C ALA A 21 -13.44 2.74 22.51
N LYS A 22 -14.42 1.98 21.99
CA LYS A 22 -15.83 2.41 21.94
C LYS A 22 -16.39 2.68 23.34
N SER A 23 -16.08 1.85 24.35
CA SER A 23 -16.59 2.02 25.73
C SER A 23 -16.10 3.29 26.44
N VAL A 24 -14.90 3.78 26.10
CA VAL A 24 -14.32 5.02 26.67
C VAL A 24 -14.46 6.23 25.74
N GLY A 25 -15.31 6.12 24.71
CA GLY A 25 -15.59 7.19 23.75
C GLY A 25 -14.41 7.54 22.83
N ILE A 26 -13.48 6.61 22.59
CA ILE A 26 -12.45 6.77 21.55
C ILE A 26 -13.07 6.34 20.22
N ARG A 27 -13.16 7.28 19.29
CA ARG A 27 -13.68 6.99 17.94
C ARG A 27 -12.73 6.06 17.21
N VAL A 28 -13.30 4.98 16.65
CA VAL A 28 -12.60 4.01 15.81
C VAL A 28 -12.98 4.20 14.35
N GLY A 29 -12.07 3.84 13.45
CA GLY A 29 -12.37 3.81 12.02
C GLY A 29 -13.25 2.61 11.66
N PRO A 30 -13.97 2.66 10.53
CA PRO A 30 -14.88 1.59 10.09
C PRO A 30 -14.17 0.28 9.67
N GLY A 31 -12.84 0.23 9.78
CA GLY A 31 -11.99 -0.88 9.37
C GLY A 31 -11.25 -0.61 8.05
N ARG A 32 -10.00 -1.10 7.96
CA ARG A 32 -9.14 -0.94 6.79
C ARG A 32 -8.65 -2.26 6.22
N GLY A 33 -8.09 -2.15 5.01
CA GLY A 33 -7.44 -3.27 4.35
C GLY A 33 -8.40 -4.40 4.00
N SER A 34 -7.96 -5.63 4.20
CA SER A 34 -8.78 -6.81 3.87
C SER A 34 -9.73 -7.24 4.97
N ALA A 35 -9.57 -6.76 6.21
CA ALA A 35 -10.38 -7.17 7.35
C ALA A 35 -11.89 -6.90 7.12
N ALA A 36 -12.24 -5.81 6.43
CA ALA A 36 -13.61 -5.45 6.06
C ALA A 36 -14.33 -6.49 5.17
N GLY A 37 -13.61 -7.48 4.62
CA GLY A 37 -14.23 -8.60 3.90
C GLY A 37 -14.72 -9.74 4.79
N SER A 38 -14.57 -9.65 6.11
CA SER A 38 -14.94 -10.70 7.05
C SER A 38 -16.23 -10.37 7.79
N LEU A 39 -17.26 -11.20 7.60
CA LEU A 39 -18.51 -11.09 8.36
C LEU A 39 -18.30 -11.33 9.86
N VAL A 40 -17.30 -12.13 10.23
CA VAL A 40 -16.91 -12.34 11.62
C VAL A 40 -16.31 -11.06 12.21
N ALA A 41 -15.49 -10.33 11.45
CA ALA A 41 -14.97 -9.04 11.90
C ALA A 41 -16.09 -8.02 12.10
N TYR A 42 -17.07 -7.98 11.18
CA TYR A 42 -18.27 -7.17 11.33
C TYR A 42 -19.08 -7.55 12.58
N ALA A 43 -19.37 -8.84 12.78
CA ALA A 43 -20.16 -9.31 13.91
C ALA A 43 -19.49 -9.07 15.28
N LEU A 44 -18.15 -9.06 15.34
CA LEU A 44 -17.39 -8.76 16.55
C LEU A 44 -17.17 -7.25 16.77
N GLY A 45 -17.69 -6.39 15.87
CA GLY A 45 -17.50 -4.95 15.94
C GLY A 45 -16.08 -4.48 15.59
N ILE A 46 -15.26 -5.35 14.98
CA ILE A 46 -13.91 -5.01 14.51
C ILE A 46 -13.97 -4.07 13.29
N THR A 47 -14.99 -4.24 12.46
CA THR A 47 -15.26 -3.40 11.29
C THR A 47 -16.71 -2.99 11.29
N ASP A 48 -17.02 -1.78 10.87
CA ASP A 48 -18.41 -1.27 10.84
C ASP A 48 -19.04 -1.35 9.44
N ILE A 49 -18.37 -2.03 8.49
CA ILE A 49 -18.84 -2.22 7.11
C ILE A 49 -19.38 -3.64 6.94
N ASP A 50 -20.66 -3.79 6.58
CA ASP A 50 -21.24 -5.09 6.22
C ASP A 50 -20.62 -5.58 4.89
N PRO A 51 -19.88 -6.71 4.89
CA PRO A 51 -19.25 -7.21 3.67
C PRO A 51 -20.24 -7.68 2.59
N ILE A 52 -21.46 -8.09 2.96
CA ILE A 52 -22.40 -8.75 2.04
C ILE A 52 -22.95 -7.77 0.98
N PRO A 53 -23.55 -6.61 1.34
CA PRO A 53 -24.06 -5.64 0.36
C PRO A 53 -22.98 -5.12 -0.60
N HIS A 54 -21.76 -4.97 -0.10
CA HIS A 54 -20.64 -4.44 -0.87
C HIS A 54 -19.87 -5.51 -1.67
N GLY A 55 -20.28 -6.79 -1.58
CA GLY A 55 -19.64 -7.90 -2.30
C GLY A 55 -18.17 -8.08 -1.93
N LEU A 56 -17.82 -7.84 -0.66
CA LEU A 56 -16.49 -8.03 -0.12
C LEU A 56 -16.26 -9.52 0.16
N LEU A 57 -15.06 -10.01 -0.13
CA LEU A 57 -14.77 -11.45 -0.12
C LEU A 57 -13.90 -11.82 1.07
N PHE A 58 -14.36 -12.78 1.87
CA PHE A 58 -13.63 -13.28 3.03
C PHE A 58 -12.31 -13.96 2.64
N GLU A 59 -12.27 -14.68 1.51
CA GLU A 59 -11.05 -15.40 1.07
C GLU A 59 -9.95 -14.46 0.57
N ARG A 60 -10.29 -13.17 0.33
CA ARG A 60 -9.30 -12.13 0.08
C ARG A 60 -8.54 -11.76 1.36
N PHE A 61 -9.21 -11.85 2.50
CA PHE A 61 -8.64 -11.59 3.81
C PHE A 61 -7.83 -12.77 4.30
N LEU A 62 -8.48 -13.91 4.47
CA LEU A 62 -7.84 -15.12 4.95
C LEU A 62 -8.03 -16.20 3.89
N ASN A 63 -6.95 -16.52 3.19
CA ASN A 63 -7.00 -17.51 2.11
C ASN A 63 -6.83 -18.92 2.70
N PRO A 64 -7.69 -19.90 2.36
CA PRO A 64 -7.63 -21.25 2.92
C PRO A 64 -6.34 -21.98 2.53
N GLU A 65 -5.87 -21.82 1.30
CA GLU A 65 -4.70 -22.51 0.73
C GLU A 65 -3.36 -21.93 1.19
N ARG A 66 -3.34 -20.77 1.86
CA ARG A 66 -2.12 -20.12 2.34
C ARG A 66 -2.10 -20.00 3.85
N THR A 67 -1.00 -20.43 4.46
CA THR A 67 -0.67 -20.09 5.85
C THR A 67 0.04 -18.73 5.83
N SER A 68 -0.71 -17.65 6.00
CA SER A 68 -0.16 -16.33 6.25
C SER A 68 -0.98 -15.66 7.34
N MET A 69 -0.29 -14.99 8.26
CA MET A 69 -0.93 -14.21 9.31
C MET A 69 -1.84 -13.14 8.68
N PRO A 70 -3.12 -13.05 9.10
CA PRO A 70 -3.96 -11.92 8.73
C PRO A 70 -3.42 -10.65 9.41
N ASP A 71 -3.48 -9.53 8.69
CA ASP A 71 -3.14 -8.20 9.23
C ASP A 71 -4.46 -7.45 9.43
N ILE A 72 -4.84 -7.23 10.69
CA ILE A 72 -5.97 -6.39 11.09
C ILE A 72 -5.38 -5.14 11.73
N ASP A 73 -5.40 -4.07 10.97
CA ASP A 73 -4.96 -2.76 11.44
C ASP A 73 -6.13 -2.03 12.10
N ILE A 74 -5.85 -1.33 13.21
CA ILE A 74 -6.87 -0.60 13.95
C ILE A 74 -6.58 0.90 13.85
N ASP A 75 -7.62 1.67 13.53
CA ASP A 75 -7.54 3.11 13.34
C ASP A 75 -8.33 3.82 14.45
N PHE A 76 -7.72 4.81 15.10
CA PHE A 76 -8.28 5.56 16.22
C PHE A 76 -8.12 7.06 16.03
N ASP A 77 -8.80 7.86 16.86
CA ASP A 77 -8.46 9.27 17.06
C ASP A 77 -6.96 9.42 17.42
N ASP A 78 -6.25 10.22 16.63
CA ASP A 78 -4.82 10.50 16.77
C ASP A 78 -4.45 10.98 18.17
N ARG A 79 -5.29 11.81 18.80
CA ARG A 79 -5.06 12.38 20.13
C ARG A 79 -5.06 11.31 21.23
N ARG A 80 -5.87 10.26 21.04
CA ARG A 80 -6.13 9.23 22.06
C ARG A 80 -5.43 7.90 21.78
N ARG A 81 -4.59 7.83 20.75
CA ARG A 81 -3.73 6.65 20.46
C ARG A 81 -2.93 6.21 21.70
N GLY A 82 -2.38 7.17 22.45
CA GLY A 82 -1.58 6.87 23.65
C GLY A 82 -2.37 6.16 24.75
N GLU A 83 -3.70 6.35 24.83
CA GLU A 83 -4.57 5.62 25.77
C GLU A 83 -4.74 4.16 25.33
N MET A 84 -4.88 3.91 24.03
CA MET A 84 -4.99 2.55 23.50
C MET A 84 -3.73 1.72 23.72
N VAL A 85 -2.55 2.33 23.54
CA VAL A 85 -1.27 1.66 23.82
C VAL A 85 -1.13 1.34 25.31
N ARG A 86 -1.55 2.27 26.20
CA ARG A 86 -1.57 2.03 27.65
C ARG A 86 -2.53 0.90 28.03
N TYR A 87 -3.76 0.93 27.53
CA TYR A 87 -4.73 -0.13 27.76
C TYR A 87 -4.21 -1.51 27.32
N ALA A 88 -3.57 -1.60 26.15
CA ALA A 88 -2.96 -2.84 25.69
C ALA A 88 -1.87 -3.34 26.67
N ALA A 89 -1.02 -2.44 27.17
CA ALA A 89 0.00 -2.77 28.15
C ALA A 89 -0.59 -3.19 29.51
N ASP A 90 -1.61 -2.51 30.00
CA ASP A 90 -2.28 -2.81 31.27
C ASP A 90 -3.00 -4.18 31.20
N LYS A 91 -3.62 -4.48 30.05
CA LYS A 91 -4.40 -5.71 29.83
C LYS A 91 -3.53 -6.94 29.60
N TRP A 92 -2.47 -6.81 28.79
CA TRP A 92 -1.66 -7.93 28.32
C TRP A 92 -0.28 -8.03 28.97
N GLY A 93 0.09 -7.06 29.81
CA GLY A 93 1.36 -7.01 30.55
C GLY A 93 2.32 -5.96 29.99
N HIS A 94 2.85 -5.10 30.86
CA HIS A 94 3.82 -4.06 30.49
C HIS A 94 5.16 -4.62 29.99
N ASP A 95 5.50 -5.85 30.37
CA ASP A 95 6.67 -6.61 29.92
C ASP A 95 6.42 -7.36 28.60
N ARG A 96 5.18 -7.39 28.11
CA ARG A 96 4.75 -8.15 26.93
C ARG A 96 4.29 -7.29 25.76
N VAL A 97 4.17 -5.97 25.96
CA VAL A 97 3.74 -5.00 24.96
C VAL A 97 4.80 -3.92 24.80
N ALA A 98 5.25 -3.68 23.57
CA ALA A 98 6.23 -2.63 23.26
C ALA A 98 5.91 -1.92 21.94
N GLN A 99 6.27 -0.64 21.84
CA GLN A 99 6.25 0.07 20.57
C GLN A 99 7.43 -0.34 19.70
N VAL A 100 7.32 -0.22 18.39
CA VAL A 100 8.41 -0.63 17.48
C VAL A 100 9.43 0.49 17.28
N ILE A 101 10.72 0.17 17.21
CA ILE A 101 11.76 1.14 16.82
C ILE A 101 11.72 1.48 15.33
N THR A 102 12.09 2.72 15.02
CA THR A 102 12.44 3.11 13.65
C THR A 102 13.85 3.63 13.60
N PHE A 103 14.61 3.23 12.59
CA PHE A 103 15.96 3.73 12.39
C PHE A 103 15.92 4.94 11.45
N GLY A 104 16.23 6.11 12.00
CA GLY A 104 16.32 7.34 11.22
C GLY A 104 17.58 7.33 10.36
N THR A 105 17.47 6.85 9.12
CA THR A 105 18.58 6.86 8.16
C THR A 105 18.80 8.25 7.58
N ILE A 106 20.05 8.65 7.39
CA ILE A 106 20.40 9.92 6.73
C ILE A 106 19.98 9.84 5.25
N LYS A 107 19.05 10.70 4.84
CA LYS A 107 18.55 10.82 3.46
C LYS A 107 19.35 11.86 2.67
N THR A 108 19.29 11.79 1.34
CA THR A 108 19.99 12.68 0.38
C THR A 108 20.13 14.14 0.82
N LYS A 109 19.02 14.84 1.06
CA LYS A 109 19.04 16.26 1.47
C LYS A 109 19.69 16.49 2.82
N ALA A 110 19.47 15.59 3.77
CA ALA A 110 20.09 15.67 5.09
C ALA A 110 21.59 15.37 5.00
N ALA A 111 22.01 14.38 4.20
CA ALA A 111 23.41 14.06 3.98
C ALA A 111 24.20 15.25 3.41
N LEU A 112 23.62 15.97 2.43
CA LEU A 112 24.23 17.18 1.87
C LEU A 112 24.33 18.32 2.90
N LYS A 113 23.29 18.53 3.71
CA LYS A 113 23.28 19.55 4.77
C LYS A 113 24.28 19.22 5.89
N ASP A 114 24.32 17.96 6.32
CA ASP A 114 25.24 17.50 7.35
C ASP A 114 26.70 17.57 6.84
N SER A 115 26.96 17.17 5.59
CA SER A 115 28.27 17.30 4.95
C SER A 115 28.74 18.75 4.85
N ALA A 116 27.88 19.67 4.38
CA ALA A 116 28.21 21.08 4.30
C ALA A 116 28.51 21.70 5.68
N ARG A 117 27.78 21.28 6.71
CA ARG A 117 28.01 21.70 8.10
C ARG A 117 29.34 21.20 8.64
N ILE A 118 29.77 19.99 8.26
CA ILE A 118 31.07 19.41 8.68
C ILE A 118 32.23 20.22 8.10
N HIS A 119 32.17 20.57 6.81
CA HIS A 119 33.28 21.26 6.14
C HIS A 119 33.34 22.76 6.41
N TYR A 120 32.19 23.44 6.50
CA TYR A 120 32.13 24.91 6.50
C TYR A 120 31.37 25.51 7.69
N GLY A 121 30.95 24.70 8.67
CA GLY A 121 30.24 25.19 9.85
C GLY A 121 28.93 25.93 9.52
N GLN A 122 28.69 27.07 10.17
CA GLN A 122 27.50 27.91 9.96
C GLN A 122 27.40 28.49 8.52
N PRO A 123 28.49 29.02 7.91
CA PRO A 123 28.50 29.41 6.51
C PRO A 123 28.07 28.30 5.53
N GLY A 124 28.29 27.04 5.88
CA GLY A 124 27.89 25.88 5.07
C GLY A 124 26.39 25.75 4.82
N PHE A 125 25.53 26.44 5.59
CA PHE A 125 24.09 26.41 5.37
C PHE A 125 23.66 27.02 4.03
N ALA A 126 24.28 28.13 3.63
CA ALA A 126 23.96 28.80 2.37
C ALA A 126 24.34 27.92 1.16
N ILE A 127 25.51 27.27 1.24
CA ILE A 127 25.99 26.33 0.21
C ILE A 127 25.06 25.11 0.16
N ALA A 128 24.69 24.55 1.31
CA ALA A 128 23.79 23.40 1.38
C ALA A 128 22.39 23.72 0.81
N ASP A 129 21.85 24.90 1.11
CA ASP A 129 20.54 25.31 0.59
C ASP A 129 20.58 25.50 -0.93
N ARG A 130 21.66 26.10 -1.46
CA ARG A 130 21.91 26.19 -2.91
C ARG A 130 21.94 24.81 -3.57
N ILE A 131 22.67 23.85 -3.01
CA ILE A 131 22.74 22.48 -3.56
C ILE A 131 21.39 21.78 -3.47
N THR A 132 20.70 21.86 -2.32
CA THR A 132 19.44 21.13 -2.10
C THR A 132 18.26 21.67 -2.90
N LYS A 133 18.29 22.95 -3.30
CA LYS A 133 17.33 23.55 -4.24
C LYS A 133 17.55 23.12 -5.69
N ALA A 134 18.79 22.85 -6.08
CA ALA A 134 19.14 22.33 -7.41
C ALA A 134 18.83 20.82 -7.58
N LEU A 135 18.39 20.14 -6.51
CA LEU A 135 17.97 18.75 -6.60
C LEU A 135 16.64 18.62 -7.35
N PRO A 136 16.46 17.55 -8.14
CA PRO A 136 15.20 17.32 -8.82
C PRO A 136 14.07 17.08 -7.80
N PRO A 137 12.81 17.43 -8.15
CA PRO A 137 11.66 17.23 -7.28
C PRO A 137 11.55 15.78 -6.78
N ALA A 138 11.13 15.60 -5.53
CA ALA A 138 10.94 14.27 -4.96
C ALA A 138 9.79 13.53 -5.67
N ILE A 139 9.98 12.25 -5.97
CA ILE A 139 8.93 11.39 -6.49
C ILE A 139 8.39 10.55 -5.33
N MET A 140 7.09 10.68 -5.02
CA MET A 140 6.46 10.00 -3.88
C MET A 140 7.21 10.21 -2.55
N ALA A 141 7.57 11.47 -2.26
CA ALA A 141 8.33 11.87 -1.08
C ALA A 141 9.72 11.22 -0.94
N LYS A 142 10.30 10.71 -2.04
CA LYS A 142 11.68 10.23 -2.10
C LYS A 142 12.51 11.10 -3.04
N ASP A 143 13.57 11.69 -2.50
CA ASP A 143 14.59 12.37 -3.27
C ASP A 143 15.40 11.35 -4.10
N ILE A 144 16.15 11.85 -5.09
CA ILE A 144 17.10 11.03 -5.84
C ILE A 144 18.22 10.54 -4.87
N PRO A 145 18.65 9.27 -4.92
CA PRO A 145 19.85 8.85 -4.18
C PRO A 145 21.07 9.63 -4.67
N LEU A 146 22.04 9.93 -3.81
CA LEU A 146 23.21 10.73 -4.19
C LEU A 146 24.01 10.06 -5.31
N SER A 147 24.18 8.74 -5.27
CA SER A 147 24.83 7.97 -6.33
C SER A 147 24.12 8.10 -7.69
N GLY A 148 22.79 8.28 -7.69
CA GLY A 148 22.00 8.45 -8.90
C GLY A 148 22.18 9.79 -9.61
N ILE A 149 22.83 10.78 -8.97
CA ILE A 149 23.14 12.08 -9.59
C ILE A 149 24.26 11.95 -10.62
N THR A 150 25.25 11.10 -10.33
CA THR A 150 26.46 10.90 -11.15
C THR A 150 26.42 9.63 -11.98
N ASP A 151 25.59 8.64 -11.65
CA ASP A 151 25.44 7.39 -12.41
C ASP A 151 24.61 7.58 -13.70
N PRO A 152 25.20 7.46 -14.91
CA PRO A 152 24.49 7.61 -16.18
C PRO A 152 23.44 6.51 -16.43
N ALA A 153 23.53 5.36 -15.76
CA ALA A 153 22.56 4.28 -15.88
C ALA A 153 21.30 4.52 -15.03
N HIS A 154 21.32 5.50 -14.13
CA HIS A 154 20.20 5.79 -13.27
C HIS A 154 19.05 6.47 -14.04
N GLU A 155 17.81 6.01 -13.83
CA GLU A 155 16.62 6.50 -14.57
C GLU A 155 16.45 8.03 -14.49
N ARG A 156 16.85 8.62 -13.36
CA ARG A 156 16.70 10.05 -13.06
C ARG A 156 17.95 10.88 -13.35
N TYR A 157 18.98 10.30 -13.97
CA TYR A 157 20.25 10.98 -14.27
C TYR A 157 20.06 12.29 -15.07
N LYS A 158 19.09 12.31 -15.98
CA LYS A 158 18.77 13.47 -16.82
C LYS A 158 18.17 14.63 -16.02
N GLU A 159 17.38 14.32 -15.00
CA GLU A 159 16.72 15.32 -14.15
C GLU A 159 17.73 16.04 -13.23
N ALA A 160 18.83 15.36 -12.88
CA ALA A 160 19.85 15.87 -11.96
C ALA A 160 20.97 16.67 -12.66
N ALA A 161 20.74 17.18 -13.88
CA ALA A 161 21.76 17.87 -14.65
C ALA A 161 22.24 19.18 -13.99
N GLU A 162 21.33 19.93 -13.37
CA GLU A 162 21.65 21.20 -12.69
C GLU A 162 22.58 20.98 -11.48
N VAL A 163 22.19 20.11 -10.55
CA VAL A 163 23.02 19.77 -9.39
C VAL A 163 24.35 19.11 -9.80
N ARG A 164 24.37 18.29 -10.85
CA ARG A 164 25.61 17.71 -11.38
C ARG A 164 26.54 18.79 -11.94
N GLY A 165 26.00 19.76 -12.67
CA GLY A 165 26.78 20.91 -13.14
C GLY A 165 27.40 21.71 -11.98
N LEU A 166 26.67 21.89 -10.86
CA LEU A 166 27.23 22.51 -9.66
C LEU A 166 28.39 21.71 -9.06
N ILE A 167 28.26 20.38 -9.00
CA ILE A 167 29.31 19.46 -8.50
C ILE A 167 30.56 19.48 -9.41
N GLU A 168 30.39 19.70 -10.71
CA GLU A 168 31.49 19.75 -11.68
C GLU A 168 32.19 21.12 -11.68
N THR A 169 31.45 22.21 -11.42
CA THR A 169 31.96 23.58 -11.52
C THR A 169 32.60 24.07 -10.22
N ASP A 170 32.02 23.72 -9.07
CA ASP A 170 32.39 24.28 -7.77
C ASP A 170 33.13 23.22 -6.91
N PRO A 171 34.42 23.44 -6.57
CA PRO A 171 35.23 22.47 -5.83
C PRO A 171 34.72 22.24 -4.40
N ASP A 172 34.09 23.25 -3.78
CA ASP A 172 33.52 23.12 -2.44
C ASP A 172 32.29 22.21 -2.49
N VAL A 173 31.42 22.41 -3.48
CA VAL A 173 30.26 21.55 -3.73
C VAL A 173 30.67 20.12 -4.01
N ARG A 174 31.74 19.91 -4.78
CA ARG A 174 32.32 18.57 -5.02
C ARG A 174 32.74 17.90 -3.71
N THR A 175 33.44 18.62 -2.84
CA THR A 175 33.92 18.09 -1.55
C THR A 175 32.75 17.70 -0.63
N ILE A 176 31.72 18.56 -0.59
CA ILE A 176 30.47 18.30 0.15
C ILE A 176 29.78 17.04 -0.40
N TYR A 177 29.63 16.93 -1.72
CA TYR A 177 28.98 15.79 -2.35
C TYR A 177 29.72 14.48 -2.08
N GLN A 178 31.05 14.45 -2.20
CA GLN A 178 31.86 13.26 -1.94
C GLN A 178 31.74 12.79 -0.49
N THR A 179 31.75 13.72 0.46
CA THR A 179 31.56 13.37 1.88
C THR A 179 30.13 12.89 2.14
N ALA A 180 29.13 13.51 1.50
CA ALA A 180 27.73 13.12 1.64
C ALA A 180 27.44 11.70 1.12
N LEU A 181 28.16 11.23 0.08
CA LEU A 181 28.05 9.85 -0.42
C LEU A 181 28.39 8.81 0.66
N GLY A 182 29.37 9.10 1.53
CA GLY A 182 29.73 8.21 2.63
C GLY A 182 28.76 8.29 3.83
N LEU A 183 27.96 9.35 3.92
CA LEU A 183 27.00 9.56 5.02
C LEU A 183 25.60 9.03 4.68
N GLU A 184 25.21 9.02 3.40
CA GLU A 184 23.90 8.57 2.97
C GLU A 184 23.65 7.11 3.38
N GLY A 185 22.51 6.85 4.02
CA GLY A 185 22.12 5.52 4.45
C GLY A 185 22.60 5.11 5.84
N LEU A 186 23.52 5.86 6.47
CA LEU A 186 23.89 5.63 7.86
C LEU A 186 22.72 5.92 8.82
N ILE A 187 22.74 5.28 9.99
CA ILE A 187 21.72 5.47 11.03
C ILE A 187 22.09 6.67 11.89
N ARG A 188 21.18 7.64 11.99
CA ARG A 188 21.37 8.86 12.79
C ARG A 188 20.83 8.73 14.21
N ASN A 189 19.64 8.16 14.35
CA ASN A 189 18.94 8.05 15.62
C ASN A 189 17.95 6.89 15.64
N ALA A 190 17.55 6.52 16.85
CA ALA A 190 16.42 5.64 17.12
C ALA A 190 15.16 6.49 17.35
N GLY A 191 14.16 6.29 16.50
CA GLY A 191 12.81 6.83 16.66
C GLY A 191 11.82 5.75 17.09
N VAL A 192 10.56 6.13 17.23
CA VAL A 192 9.45 5.21 17.50
C VAL A 192 8.54 5.16 16.29
N HIS A 193 8.13 3.96 15.91
CA HIS A 193 7.22 3.72 14.81
C HIS A 193 5.86 4.37 15.10
N ALA A 194 5.29 5.02 14.08
CA ALA A 194 4.08 5.83 14.26
C ALA A 194 2.85 5.00 14.68
N CYS A 195 2.74 3.75 14.21
CA CYS A 195 1.58 2.89 14.48
C CYS A 195 1.91 1.54 15.13
N ALA A 196 2.90 0.81 14.61
CA ALA A 196 3.23 -0.54 15.03
C ALA A 196 3.54 -0.70 16.53
N VAL A 197 2.89 -1.72 17.10
CA VAL A 197 3.05 -2.25 18.46
C VAL A 197 3.29 -3.75 18.34
N ILE A 198 4.21 -4.27 19.15
CA ILE A 198 4.50 -5.69 19.27
C ILE A 198 3.90 -6.21 20.57
N MET A 199 3.26 -7.38 20.47
CA MET A 199 2.68 -8.11 21.57
C MET A 199 3.25 -9.54 21.59
N SER A 200 3.44 -10.08 22.79
CA SER A 200 3.99 -11.41 23.01
C SER A 200 3.19 -12.18 24.08
N SER A 201 3.18 -13.51 23.98
CA SER A 201 2.66 -14.40 25.03
C SER A 201 3.60 -14.49 26.23
N GLU A 202 4.90 -14.28 26.00
CA GLU A 202 6.00 -14.35 26.98
C GLU A 202 6.65 -12.97 27.14
N PRO A 203 7.39 -12.70 28.25
CA PRO A 203 8.09 -11.43 28.44
C PRO A 203 9.00 -11.11 27.24
N LEU A 204 8.88 -9.89 26.71
CA LEU A 204 9.61 -9.49 25.50
C LEU A 204 11.12 -9.52 25.68
N THR A 205 11.62 -9.36 26.91
CA THR A 205 13.04 -9.44 27.26
C THR A 205 13.66 -10.82 27.04
N GLU A 206 12.84 -11.88 26.97
CA GLU A 206 13.31 -13.24 26.67
C GLU A 206 13.51 -13.46 25.15
N ALA A 207 12.86 -12.65 24.31
CA ALA A 207 12.88 -12.81 22.86
C ALA A 207 13.72 -11.75 22.14
N ILE A 208 13.64 -10.48 22.57
CA ILE A 208 14.24 -9.34 21.87
C ILE A 208 14.85 -8.33 22.84
N PRO A 209 15.91 -7.60 22.43
CA PRO A 209 16.37 -6.46 23.20
C PRO A 209 15.30 -5.38 23.21
N LEU A 210 15.19 -4.65 24.32
CA LEU A 210 14.27 -3.53 24.51
C LEU A 210 15.06 -2.30 24.95
N TRP A 211 14.50 -1.12 24.71
CA TRP A 211 14.99 0.12 25.30
C TRP A 211 13.82 0.95 25.82
N LYS A 212 14.10 1.70 26.89
CA LYS A 212 13.13 2.61 27.50
C LYS A 212 13.45 4.03 27.08
N ARG A 213 12.47 4.73 26.52
CA ARG A 213 12.64 6.12 26.13
C ARG A 213 12.69 7.01 27.38
N PRO A 214 13.74 7.83 27.56
CA PRO A 214 13.88 8.65 28.76
C PRO A 214 12.77 9.69 28.96
N GLN A 215 12.20 10.22 27.87
CA GLN A 215 11.27 11.35 27.93
C GLN A 215 9.90 10.99 28.52
N ASP A 216 9.39 9.80 28.25
CA ASP A 216 8.03 9.38 28.65
C ASP A 216 7.97 7.94 29.18
N GLY A 217 9.11 7.27 29.32
CA GLY A 217 9.19 5.92 29.84
C GLY A 217 8.62 4.83 28.93
N ALA A 218 8.31 5.12 27.67
CA ALA A 218 7.79 4.13 26.74
C ALA A 218 8.80 3.01 26.48
N ILE A 219 8.31 1.76 26.50
CA ILE A 219 9.09 0.56 26.15
C ILE A 219 9.05 0.37 24.64
N ILE A 220 10.23 0.22 24.03
CA ILE A 220 10.41 0.16 22.59
C ILE A 220 11.30 -1.03 22.24
N THR A 221 10.97 -1.73 21.15
CA THR A 221 11.78 -2.85 20.65
C THR A 221 13.18 -2.38 20.22
N GLY A 222 14.19 -3.25 20.32
CA GLY A 222 15.53 -2.98 19.77
C GLY A 222 15.63 -3.30 18.28
N TRP A 223 14.73 -4.14 17.78
CA TRP A 223 14.64 -4.53 16.37
C TRP A 223 13.44 -3.91 15.67
N ASP A 224 13.55 -3.74 14.36
CA ASP A 224 12.43 -3.33 13.53
C ASP A 224 11.34 -4.41 13.46
N TYR A 225 10.10 -4.03 13.09
CA TYR A 225 8.99 -4.98 13.08
C TYR A 225 9.20 -6.18 12.15
N PRO A 226 9.84 -6.10 10.96
CA PRO A 226 10.03 -7.28 10.12
C PRO A 226 10.89 -8.34 10.81
N SER A 227 11.91 -7.91 11.56
CA SER A 227 12.74 -8.81 12.36
C SER A 227 11.96 -9.42 13.52
N CYS A 228 11.06 -8.66 14.15
CA CYS A 228 10.16 -9.17 15.21
C CYS A 228 9.13 -10.17 14.65
N GLU A 229 8.50 -9.89 13.51
CA GLU A 229 7.56 -10.81 12.86
C GLU A 229 8.25 -12.09 12.37
N ALA A 230 9.52 -12.00 11.95
CA ALA A 230 10.30 -13.14 11.48
C ALA A 230 10.53 -14.21 12.55
N ILE A 231 10.55 -13.82 13.83
CA ILE A 231 10.64 -14.74 14.97
C ILE A 231 9.27 -15.13 15.55
N GLY A 232 8.17 -14.65 14.94
CA GLY A 232 6.81 -15.02 15.30
C GLY A 232 6.11 -14.12 16.31
N LEU A 233 6.66 -12.94 16.63
CA LEU A 233 5.98 -11.97 17.49
C LEU A 233 4.77 -11.36 16.77
N LEU A 234 3.72 -11.06 17.54
CA LEU A 234 2.50 -10.48 17.01
C LEU A 234 2.69 -8.97 16.80
N LYS A 235 2.62 -8.53 15.54
CA LYS A 235 2.59 -7.12 15.15
C LYS A 235 1.15 -6.66 14.97
N MET A 236 0.82 -5.52 15.57
CA MET A 236 -0.46 -4.83 15.39
C MET A 236 -0.20 -3.35 15.12
N ASP A 237 -0.92 -2.76 14.16
CA ASP A 237 -0.84 -1.33 13.87
C ASP A 237 -1.94 -0.57 14.59
N PHE A 238 -1.54 0.30 15.52
CA PHE A 238 -2.42 1.25 16.21
C PHE A 238 -2.25 2.59 15.53
N LEU A 239 -3.05 2.86 14.50
CA LEU A 239 -2.91 4.07 13.69
C LEU A 239 -3.75 5.21 14.26
N GLY A 240 -3.10 6.33 14.56
CA GLY A 240 -3.77 7.59 14.81
C GLY A 240 -4.17 8.25 13.50
N LEU A 241 -5.46 8.48 13.27
CA LEU A 241 -5.95 9.15 12.08
C LEU A 241 -6.55 10.51 12.43
N ARG A 242 -5.93 11.57 11.91
CA ARG A 242 -6.40 12.95 12.09
C ARG A 242 -7.81 13.21 11.54
N ASN A 243 -8.24 12.46 10.52
CA ASN A 243 -9.60 12.62 9.99
C ASN A 243 -10.67 12.18 11.00
N LEU A 244 -10.43 11.12 11.80
CA LEU A 244 -11.33 10.68 12.86
C LEU A 244 -11.42 11.73 13.96
N THR A 245 -10.30 12.38 14.26
CA THR A 245 -10.24 13.52 15.17
C THR A 245 -11.11 14.69 14.67
N ILE A 246 -10.94 15.09 13.40
CA ILE A 246 -11.73 16.19 12.79
C ILE A 246 -13.22 15.85 12.78
N ILE A 247 -13.56 14.59 12.50
CA ILE A 247 -14.93 14.10 12.53
C ILE A 247 -15.51 14.19 13.95
N GLY A 248 -14.73 13.79 14.97
CA GLY A 248 -15.11 13.93 16.38
C GLY A 248 -15.43 15.39 16.73
N ASP A 249 -14.50 16.31 16.45
CA ASP A 249 -14.70 17.74 16.70
C ASP A 249 -15.93 18.29 15.95
N ALA A 250 -16.18 17.86 14.72
CA ALA A 250 -17.33 18.30 13.94
C ALA A 250 -18.66 17.88 14.61
N ILE A 251 -18.74 16.65 15.13
CA ILE A 251 -19.92 16.15 15.84
C ILE A 251 -20.11 16.89 17.17
N ASP A 252 -19.04 17.10 17.93
CA ASP A 252 -19.08 17.84 19.19
C ASP A 252 -19.56 19.28 18.97
N ASN A 253 -19.09 19.93 17.89
CA ASN A 253 -19.55 21.26 17.49
C ASN A 253 -21.03 21.29 17.08
N ILE A 254 -21.52 20.26 16.37
CA ILE A 254 -22.94 20.12 16.02
C ILE A 254 -23.79 19.99 17.29
N LYS A 255 -23.34 19.17 18.24
CA LYS A 255 -24.02 18.97 19.52
C LYS A 255 -24.05 20.27 20.34
N ALA A 256 -22.92 20.97 20.46
CA ALA A 256 -22.83 22.22 21.20
C ALA A 256 -23.68 23.34 20.58
N ASN A 257 -23.69 23.45 19.26
CA ASN A 257 -24.36 24.56 18.56
C ASN A 257 -25.85 24.30 18.28
N LYS A 258 -26.25 23.04 18.07
CA LYS A 258 -27.62 22.68 17.64
C LYS A 258 -28.33 21.72 18.59
N GLY A 259 -27.66 21.18 19.61
CA GLY A 259 -28.23 20.17 20.51
C GLY A 259 -28.47 18.81 19.85
N ILE A 260 -27.96 18.58 18.64
CA ILE A 260 -28.15 17.34 17.88
C ILE A 260 -27.01 16.37 18.22
N ASP A 261 -27.36 15.22 18.77
CA ASP A 261 -26.40 14.13 19.01
C ASP A 261 -26.36 13.22 17.77
N LEU A 262 -25.32 13.40 16.95
CA LEU A 262 -25.23 12.75 15.64
C LEU A 262 -24.49 11.40 15.75
N ASP A 263 -25.21 10.31 15.47
CA ASP A 263 -24.63 8.98 15.30
C ASP A 263 -24.25 8.75 13.82
N LEU A 264 -22.95 8.66 13.54
CA LEU A 264 -22.42 8.42 12.21
C LEU A 264 -22.76 7.04 11.65
N GLU A 265 -22.88 6.02 12.50
CA GLU A 265 -23.14 4.65 12.06
C GLU A 265 -24.56 4.49 11.51
N SER A 266 -25.45 5.43 11.87
CA SER A 266 -26.84 5.49 11.39
C SER A 266 -27.05 6.38 10.15
N VAL A 267 -26.01 7.09 9.68
CA VAL A 267 -26.16 8.04 8.56
C VAL A 267 -26.46 7.30 7.26
N PRO A 268 -27.50 7.69 6.51
CA PRO A 268 -27.84 7.05 5.25
C PRO A 268 -26.76 7.28 4.18
N LEU A 269 -26.49 6.25 3.38
CA LEU A 269 -25.48 6.30 2.31
C LEU A 269 -26.00 6.90 0.99
N ASP A 270 -27.26 7.29 0.91
CA ASP A 270 -27.93 7.86 -0.26
C ASP A 270 -28.31 9.35 -0.10
N ASP A 271 -27.65 10.05 0.83
CA ASP A 271 -27.88 11.48 1.09
C ASP A 271 -27.60 12.36 -0.15
N LYS A 272 -28.67 12.89 -0.74
CA LYS A 272 -28.61 13.66 -1.99
C LYS A 272 -27.75 14.94 -1.88
N PRO A 273 -27.87 15.79 -0.84
CA PRO A 273 -27.00 16.95 -0.65
C PRO A 273 -25.50 16.61 -0.63
N THR A 274 -25.12 15.48 -0.03
CA THR A 274 -23.73 14.99 -0.04
C THR A 274 -23.25 14.73 -1.45
N TYR A 275 -24.04 14.02 -2.28
CA TYR A 275 -23.66 13.76 -3.68
C TYR A 275 -23.66 15.01 -4.55
N GLU A 276 -24.55 15.96 -4.30
CA GLU A 276 -24.55 17.26 -4.99
C GLU A 276 -23.27 18.06 -4.68
N LEU A 277 -22.81 18.05 -3.42
CA LEU A 277 -21.53 18.64 -3.02
C LEU A 277 -20.35 17.98 -3.74
N LEU A 278 -20.33 16.64 -3.78
CA LEU A 278 -19.31 15.89 -4.52
C LEU A 278 -19.35 16.22 -6.02
N GLY A 279 -20.54 16.35 -6.61
CA GLY A 279 -20.75 16.68 -8.02
C GLY A 279 -20.25 18.08 -8.41
N ARG A 280 -20.28 19.06 -7.49
CA ARG A 280 -19.66 20.38 -7.69
C ARG A 280 -18.13 20.34 -7.58
N GLY A 281 -17.58 19.32 -6.93
CA GLY A 281 -16.15 19.20 -6.63
C GLY A 281 -15.71 20.15 -5.51
N ASP A 282 -16.62 20.46 -4.59
CA ASP A 282 -16.41 21.29 -3.39
C ASP A 282 -15.84 20.44 -2.24
N THR A 283 -14.81 19.65 -2.53
CA THR A 283 -14.29 18.60 -1.63
C THR A 283 -13.00 18.98 -0.91
N LEU A 284 -12.71 20.28 -0.78
CA LEU A 284 -11.61 20.73 0.07
C LEU A 284 -11.90 20.34 1.53
N GLY A 285 -10.99 19.58 2.14
CA GLY A 285 -11.19 19.03 3.49
C GLY A 285 -11.98 17.72 3.55
N VAL A 286 -12.52 17.22 2.43
CA VAL A 286 -13.18 15.91 2.37
C VAL A 286 -12.11 14.83 2.17
N PHE A 287 -12.04 13.89 3.11
CA PHE A 287 -10.98 12.88 3.17
C PHE A 287 -10.80 12.12 1.84
N GLN A 288 -9.55 12.07 1.34
CA GLN A 288 -9.12 11.44 0.08
C GLN A 288 -9.64 12.07 -1.22
N LEU A 289 -10.49 13.10 -1.16
CA LEU A 289 -11.18 13.67 -2.32
C LEU A 289 -10.80 15.13 -2.62
N ASP A 290 -9.79 15.69 -1.95
CA ASP A 290 -9.42 17.10 -1.95
C ASP A 290 -8.50 17.57 -3.08
N GLY A 291 -7.76 16.64 -3.70
CA GLY A 291 -6.79 16.96 -4.75
C GLY A 291 -7.40 17.66 -5.98
N GLY A 292 -6.67 18.61 -6.58
CA GLY A 292 -7.14 19.38 -7.75
C GLY A 292 -7.70 18.52 -8.88
N PRO A 293 -6.92 17.58 -9.45
CA PRO A 293 -7.43 16.73 -10.54
C PRO A 293 -8.46 15.68 -10.05
N MET A 294 -8.52 15.39 -8.75
CA MET A 294 -9.58 14.55 -8.17
C MET A 294 -10.92 15.30 -8.22
N ARG A 295 -10.92 16.59 -7.87
CA ARG A 295 -12.10 17.47 -7.95
C ARG A 295 -12.62 17.61 -9.39
N ASP A 296 -11.72 17.72 -10.36
CA ASP A 296 -12.08 17.72 -11.78
C ASP A 296 -12.74 16.39 -12.19
N LEU A 297 -12.19 15.27 -11.73
CA LEU A 297 -12.76 13.95 -11.98
C LEU A 297 -14.14 13.80 -11.34
N LEU A 298 -14.35 14.29 -10.12
CA LEU A 298 -15.65 14.27 -9.45
C LEU A 298 -16.69 15.08 -10.23
N ARG A 299 -16.34 16.31 -10.67
CA ARG A 299 -17.20 17.12 -11.56
C ARG A 299 -17.54 16.40 -12.85
N ARG A 300 -16.57 15.69 -13.45
CA ARG A 300 -16.83 14.91 -14.66
C ARG A 300 -17.70 13.68 -14.40
N MET A 301 -17.53 13.03 -13.24
CA MET A 301 -18.19 11.77 -12.88
C MET A 301 -19.62 11.97 -12.40
N GLN A 302 -19.93 13.07 -11.72
CA GLN A 302 -21.21 13.31 -11.04
C GLN A 302 -21.61 12.11 -10.17
N PRO A 303 -20.95 11.86 -9.02
CA PRO A 303 -21.26 10.72 -8.15
C PRO A 303 -22.72 10.72 -7.71
N THR A 304 -23.37 9.55 -7.65
CA THR A 304 -24.80 9.42 -7.32
C THR A 304 -25.08 8.37 -6.24
N GLY A 305 -24.04 7.68 -5.78
CA GLY A 305 -24.13 6.62 -4.78
C GLY A 305 -22.76 6.26 -4.23
N PHE A 306 -22.74 5.48 -3.15
CA PHE A 306 -21.53 5.21 -2.38
C PHE A 306 -20.50 4.42 -3.21
N GLU A 307 -20.97 3.57 -4.11
CA GLU A 307 -20.13 2.78 -5.02
C GLU A 307 -19.26 3.65 -5.93
N ASP A 308 -19.70 4.86 -6.27
CA ASP A 308 -18.90 5.78 -7.08
C ASP A 308 -17.73 6.35 -6.29
N ILE A 309 -17.90 6.58 -4.99
CA ILE A 309 -16.81 6.98 -4.09
C ILE A 309 -15.78 5.84 -4.02
N VAL A 310 -16.24 4.60 -3.86
CA VAL A 310 -15.37 3.42 -3.89
C VAL A 310 -14.63 3.29 -5.24
N ALA A 311 -15.32 3.55 -6.35
CA ALA A 311 -14.75 3.48 -7.69
C ALA A 311 -13.72 4.57 -7.94
N VAL A 312 -14.00 5.83 -7.58
CA VAL A 312 -13.07 6.95 -7.82
C VAL A 312 -11.77 6.75 -7.05
N LEU A 313 -11.84 6.31 -5.80
CA LEU A 313 -10.66 6.01 -4.97
C LEU A 313 -9.82 4.83 -5.51
N ALA A 314 -10.47 3.88 -6.21
CA ALA A 314 -9.78 2.78 -6.87
C ALA A 314 -9.13 3.20 -8.21
N LEU A 315 -9.79 4.08 -8.96
CA LEU A 315 -9.39 4.51 -10.30
C LEU A 315 -8.41 5.67 -10.30
N TYR A 316 -8.43 6.52 -9.28
CA TYR A 316 -7.52 7.65 -9.12
C TYR A 316 -6.16 7.19 -8.58
N ARG A 317 -5.50 6.34 -9.37
CA ARG A 317 -4.16 5.81 -9.10
C ARG A 317 -3.34 5.84 -10.40
N PRO A 318 -2.00 5.98 -10.34
CA PRO A 318 -1.18 6.13 -11.54
C PRO A 318 -1.39 5.05 -12.62
N GLY A 319 -1.59 3.78 -12.21
CA GLY A 319 -1.84 2.67 -13.13
C GLY A 319 -3.12 2.83 -13.96
N PRO A 320 -4.32 2.87 -13.33
CA PRO A 320 -5.57 3.11 -14.04
C PRO A 320 -5.63 4.48 -14.74
N MET A 321 -5.00 5.51 -14.18
CA MET A 321 -4.92 6.83 -14.81
C MET A 321 -4.17 6.79 -16.13
N GLY A 322 -3.03 6.08 -16.19
CA GLY A 322 -2.27 5.88 -17.42
C GLY A 322 -3.01 5.08 -18.51
N GLN A 323 -4.14 4.43 -18.18
CA GLN A 323 -5.02 3.76 -19.14
C GLN A 323 -6.34 4.51 -19.35
N ASN A 324 -6.42 5.78 -18.92
CA ASN A 324 -7.61 6.62 -18.98
C ASN A 324 -8.87 6.03 -18.30
N ALA A 325 -8.71 5.04 -17.41
CA ALA A 325 -9.84 4.27 -16.87
C ALA A 325 -10.80 5.11 -16.00
N HIS A 326 -10.27 6.12 -15.32
CA HIS A 326 -11.03 7.09 -14.51
C HIS A 326 -11.97 7.96 -15.36
N ASN A 327 -11.47 8.53 -16.46
CA ASN A 327 -12.30 9.32 -17.39
C ASN A 327 -13.29 8.45 -18.14
N ASP A 328 -12.86 7.28 -18.63
CA ASP A 328 -13.73 6.32 -19.28
C ASP A 328 -14.89 5.88 -18.37
N TYR A 329 -14.64 5.69 -17.07
CA TYR A 329 -15.69 5.39 -16.10
C TYR A 329 -16.69 6.52 -15.99
N ALA A 330 -16.21 7.76 -15.79
CA ALA A 330 -17.05 8.95 -15.68
C ALA A 330 -17.91 9.18 -16.94
N ASP A 331 -17.34 8.98 -18.13
CA ASP A 331 -18.07 9.18 -19.39
C ASP A 331 -19.08 8.08 -19.65
N ARG A 332 -18.73 6.82 -19.37
CA ARG A 332 -19.68 5.70 -19.54
C ARG A 332 -20.84 5.80 -18.56
N LYS A 333 -20.58 6.22 -17.33
CA LYS A 333 -21.62 6.46 -16.32
C LYS A 333 -22.63 7.51 -16.82
N ASN A 334 -22.12 8.60 -17.38
CA ASN A 334 -22.95 9.71 -17.86
C ASN A 334 -23.43 9.54 -19.31
N GLY A 335 -23.37 8.33 -19.86
CA GLY A 335 -23.84 8.05 -21.23
C GLY A 335 -23.04 8.72 -22.35
N ARG A 336 -21.91 9.38 -22.04
CA ARG A 336 -21.03 10.05 -23.02
C ARG A 336 -20.15 9.09 -23.81
N GLN A 337 -20.03 7.83 -23.36
CA GLN A 337 -19.26 6.79 -24.04
C GLN A 337 -19.97 5.44 -23.94
N ALA A 338 -20.00 4.67 -25.04
CA ALA A 338 -20.55 3.33 -25.04
C ALA A 338 -19.68 2.32 -24.26
N ILE A 339 -20.33 1.40 -23.54
CA ILE A 339 -19.67 0.31 -22.83
C ILE A 339 -19.19 -0.73 -23.83
N LYS A 340 -17.87 -0.81 -24.03
CA LYS A 340 -17.23 -1.82 -24.89
C LYS A 340 -16.96 -3.09 -24.09
N PRO A 341 -17.66 -4.22 -24.33
CA PRO A 341 -17.34 -5.47 -23.67
C PRO A 341 -16.00 -6.01 -24.17
N ILE A 342 -15.24 -6.65 -23.29
CA ILE A 342 -13.95 -7.28 -23.65
C ILE A 342 -14.20 -8.48 -24.59
N HIS A 343 -15.34 -9.16 -24.41
CA HIS A 343 -15.79 -10.29 -25.23
C HIS A 343 -17.33 -10.32 -25.25
N PRO A 344 -17.99 -10.77 -26.34
CA PRO A 344 -19.44 -10.87 -26.42
C PRO A 344 -20.08 -11.70 -25.28
N GLU A 345 -19.45 -12.80 -24.86
CA GLU A 345 -19.92 -13.61 -23.70
C GLU A 345 -19.80 -12.87 -22.35
N LEU A 346 -18.97 -11.82 -22.30
CA LEU A 346 -18.88 -10.94 -21.15
C LEU A 346 -19.80 -9.73 -21.30
N ALA A 347 -20.60 -9.60 -22.37
CA ALA A 347 -21.48 -8.46 -22.56
C ALA A 347 -22.51 -8.32 -21.43
N GLU A 348 -23.09 -9.42 -20.96
CA GLU A 348 -24.03 -9.41 -19.83
C GLU A 348 -23.35 -9.11 -18.48
N PRO A 349 -22.28 -9.82 -18.07
CA PRO A 349 -21.53 -9.44 -16.88
C PRO A 349 -20.95 -8.02 -16.94
N SER A 350 -20.51 -7.55 -18.11
CA SER A 350 -20.00 -6.20 -18.29
C SER A 350 -21.11 -5.17 -18.09
N ARG A 351 -22.30 -5.39 -18.67
CA ARG A 351 -23.50 -4.55 -18.47
C ARG A 351 -23.97 -4.54 -17.02
N ARG A 352 -23.95 -5.69 -16.33
CA ARG A 352 -24.31 -5.81 -14.90
C ARG A 352 -23.24 -5.27 -13.96
N SER A 353 -21.99 -5.17 -14.42
CA SER A 353 -20.85 -4.64 -13.66
C SER A 353 -20.65 -3.12 -13.83
N TRP A 354 -21.27 -2.52 -14.84
CA TRP A 354 -21.44 -1.06 -14.89
C TRP A 354 -22.61 -0.69 -13.98
N PRO A 355 -22.53 0.35 -13.15
CA PRO A 355 -23.63 0.64 -12.24
C PRO A 355 -24.83 1.10 -13.07
N ARG A 356 -25.78 0.19 -13.29
CA ARG A 356 -27.18 0.51 -13.04
C ARG A 356 -27.39 0.47 -11.52
N PRO A 357 -28.43 1.09 -10.95
CA PRO A 357 -28.57 1.35 -9.51
C PRO A 357 -28.54 0.14 -8.55
N THR A 358 -28.25 -1.07 -9.04
CA THR A 358 -28.15 -2.28 -8.23
C THR A 358 -26.98 -3.16 -8.72
N ALA A 359 -26.06 -3.43 -7.79
CA ALA A 359 -25.00 -4.47 -7.80
C ALA A 359 -23.55 -4.07 -8.11
N SER A 360 -22.73 -4.34 -7.09
CA SER A 360 -21.38 -3.88 -6.78
C SER A 360 -20.28 -4.88 -7.19
N SER A 361 -19.05 -4.37 -7.33
CA SER A 361 -17.79 -5.06 -7.00
C SER A 361 -16.59 -4.18 -7.39
N SER A 362 -15.50 -4.20 -6.63
CA SER A 362 -14.27 -3.50 -7.00
C SER A 362 -13.59 -4.15 -8.22
N THR A 363 -12.84 -3.42 -9.05
CA THR A 363 -12.14 -3.96 -10.24
C THR A 363 -11.18 -5.13 -9.91
N LYS A 364 -10.65 -5.20 -8.68
CA LYS A 364 -9.79 -6.31 -8.21
C LYS A 364 -10.60 -7.52 -7.75
N SER A 365 -11.68 -7.34 -6.99
CA SER A 365 -12.59 -8.44 -6.61
C SER A 365 -13.33 -8.99 -7.83
N ARG A 366 -13.61 -8.16 -8.83
CA ARG A 366 -14.17 -8.55 -10.14
C ARG A 366 -13.30 -9.52 -10.92
N SER A 367 -11.98 -9.32 -10.93
CA SER A 367 -11.07 -10.29 -11.56
C SER A 367 -11.11 -11.66 -10.87
N CYS A 368 -11.49 -11.67 -9.59
CA CYS A 368 -11.64 -12.89 -8.80
C CYS A 368 -13.02 -13.54 -8.99
N ALA A 369 -14.08 -12.74 -8.98
CA ALA A 369 -15.46 -13.19 -9.14
C ALA A 369 -15.79 -13.67 -10.57
N SER A 370 -15.23 -13.03 -11.61
CA SER A 370 -15.45 -13.46 -13.00
C SER A 370 -14.91 -14.86 -13.29
N ARG A 371 -13.93 -15.32 -12.51
CA ARG A 371 -13.38 -16.68 -12.59
C ARG A 371 -14.23 -17.75 -11.90
N ARG A 372 -15.10 -17.37 -10.94
CA ARG A 372 -16.00 -18.32 -10.25
C ARG A 372 -17.17 -18.79 -11.15
N LYS A 373 -17.54 -18.02 -12.19
CA LYS A 373 -18.68 -18.34 -13.09
C LYS A 373 -18.38 -19.38 -14.18
N TRP A 374 -17.24 -20.06 -14.12
CA TRP A 374 -16.89 -21.18 -14.99
C TRP A 374 -16.98 -22.48 -14.18
N PRO A 375 -18.14 -23.17 -14.15
CA PRO A 375 -18.44 -24.17 -13.12
C PRO A 375 -17.63 -25.48 -13.24
N ALA A 376 -16.98 -25.72 -14.38
CA ALA A 376 -16.34 -27.00 -14.68
C ALA A 376 -14.82 -27.07 -14.41
N ILE A 377 -14.24 -26.12 -13.64
CA ILE A 377 -12.78 -25.99 -13.57
C ILE A 377 -12.30 -25.71 -12.14
N ARG A 378 -11.44 -26.61 -11.61
CA ARG A 378 -10.60 -26.35 -10.43
C ARG A 378 -9.48 -25.37 -10.81
N TRP A 379 -9.78 -24.08 -10.78
CA TRP A 379 -8.77 -23.03 -10.91
C TRP A 379 -7.94 -22.95 -9.61
N PRO A 380 -6.61 -22.73 -9.65
CA PRO A 380 -5.94 -22.20 -8.46
C PRO A 380 -6.57 -20.84 -8.11
N GLU A 381 -6.86 -20.61 -6.83
CA GLU A 381 -7.78 -19.55 -6.39
C GLU A 381 -7.50 -18.18 -7.03
N PRO A 382 -8.52 -17.36 -7.33
CA PRO A 382 -8.36 -16.14 -8.12
C PRO A 382 -7.41 -15.09 -7.50
N THR A 383 -7.31 -15.08 -6.16
CA THR A 383 -6.34 -14.29 -5.36
C THR A 383 -4.88 -14.66 -5.68
N PHE A 384 -4.61 -15.95 -5.91
CA PHE A 384 -3.29 -16.46 -6.27
C PHE A 384 -2.85 -15.94 -7.64
N CYS A 385 -3.76 -15.94 -8.62
CA CYS A 385 -3.47 -15.37 -9.93
C CYS A 385 -3.21 -13.85 -9.85
N ALA A 386 -4.00 -13.08 -9.11
CA ALA A 386 -3.82 -11.63 -9.02
C ALA A 386 -2.45 -11.22 -8.44
N ARG A 387 -1.97 -11.86 -7.36
CA ARG A 387 -0.64 -11.56 -6.78
C ARG A 387 0.51 -11.99 -7.70
N ARG A 388 0.36 -13.13 -8.39
CA ARG A 388 1.39 -13.66 -9.31
C ARG A 388 1.59 -12.78 -10.55
N TRP A 389 0.51 -12.14 -11.01
CA TRP A 389 0.57 -11.16 -12.11
C TRP A 389 1.18 -9.83 -11.66
N ALA A 390 0.86 -9.37 -10.44
CA ALA A 390 1.46 -8.18 -9.87
C ALA A 390 3.00 -8.27 -9.71
N ARG A 391 3.53 -9.47 -9.41
CA ARG A 391 4.98 -9.71 -9.25
C ARG A 391 5.79 -9.78 -10.57
N ARG A 392 5.14 -9.69 -11.75
CA ARG A 392 5.77 -9.61 -13.10
C ARG A 392 6.92 -10.61 -13.40
N SER A 393 7.04 -11.73 -12.69
CA SER A 393 8.06 -12.75 -13.01
C SER A 393 7.67 -13.51 -14.28
N ALA A 394 8.54 -13.49 -15.31
CA ALA A 394 8.29 -14.05 -16.64
C ALA A 394 7.98 -15.55 -16.62
N LYS A 395 8.62 -16.34 -15.74
CA LYS A 395 8.33 -17.77 -15.54
C LYS A 395 6.98 -18.02 -14.84
N CYS A 396 6.58 -17.10 -13.97
CA CYS A 396 5.32 -17.18 -13.22
C CYS A 396 4.11 -16.77 -14.06
N SER A 397 4.25 -15.74 -14.89
CA SER A 397 3.20 -15.28 -15.81
C SER A 397 2.89 -16.36 -16.85
N THR A 398 3.90 -16.98 -17.47
CA THR A 398 3.70 -18.08 -18.44
C THR A 398 2.99 -19.29 -17.84
N LYS A 399 3.31 -19.70 -16.60
CA LYS A 399 2.58 -20.78 -15.91
C LYS A 399 1.12 -20.42 -15.66
N SER A 400 0.83 -19.20 -15.23
CA SER A 400 -0.55 -18.72 -15.01
C SER A 400 -1.34 -18.60 -16.33
N THR A 401 -0.72 -18.11 -17.41
CA THR A 401 -1.33 -18.06 -18.74
C THR A 401 -1.57 -19.46 -19.32
N LYS A 402 -0.66 -20.42 -19.08
CA LYS A 402 -0.88 -21.83 -19.48
C LYS A 402 -2.02 -22.48 -18.69
N ALA A 403 -2.13 -22.22 -17.38
CA ALA A 403 -3.25 -22.69 -16.57
C ALA A 403 -4.58 -22.09 -17.04
N SER A 404 -4.61 -20.79 -17.36
CA SER A 404 -5.77 -20.12 -17.96
C SER A 404 -6.17 -20.71 -19.31
N ARG A 405 -5.20 -21.04 -20.17
CA ARG A 405 -5.47 -21.67 -21.47
C ARG A 405 -5.98 -23.10 -21.36
N ARG A 406 -5.51 -23.86 -20.37
CA ARG A 406 -6.02 -25.22 -20.10
C ARG A 406 -7.43 -25.17 -19.51
N GLY A 407 -7.71 -24.18 -18.66
CA GLY A 407 -9.03 -23.93 -18.10
C GLY A 407 -10.07 -23.51 -19.13
N CYS A 408 -9.75 -22.68 -20.12
CA CYS A 408 -10.75 -22.25 -21.14
C CYS A 408 -11.03 -23.27 -22.27
N LYS A 409 -10.37 -24.44 -22.28
CA LYS A 409 -10.57 -25.47 -23.32
C LYS A 409 -11.84 -26.35 -23.23
N PRO A 410 -12.52 -26.55 -22.07
CA PRO A 410 -13.72 -27.38 -22.01
C PRO A 410 -15.01 -26.61 -22.34
N THR A 411 -14.91 -25.35 -22.79
CA THR A 411 -16.02 -24.59 -23.39
C THR A 411 -15.66 -24.28 -24.84
N ASP A 412 -16.62 -24.33 -25.76
CA ASP A 412 -16.47 -24.18 -27.21
C ASP A 412 -15.98 -22.79 -27.69
N SER A 413 -14.84 -22.31 -27.20
CA SER A 413 -14.24 -21.04 -27.58
C SER A 413 -12.93 -21.27 -28.35
N PRO A 414 -12.79 -20.84 -29.62
CA PRO A 414 -11.58 -21.07 -30.41
C PRO A 414 -10.32 -20.45 -29.78
N PRO A 415 -9.12 -21.04 -30.00
CA PRO A 415 -7.89 -20.70 -29.28
C PRO A 415 -7.42 -19.25 -29.44
N ALA A 416 -7.81 -18.56 -30.51
CA ALA A 416 -7.59 -17.12 -30.70
C ALA A 416 -8.36 -16.25 -29.68
N ARG A 417 -9.55 -16.69 -29.25
CA ARG A 417 -10.40 -16.01 -28.25
C ARG A 417 -9.81 -16.08 -26.84
N SER A 418 -9.22 -17.22 -26.47
CA SER A 418 -8.51 -17.38 -25.18
C SER A 418 -7.30 -16.45 -25.01
N ARG A 419 -6.64 -16.06 -26.12
CA ARG A 419 -5.51 -15.13 -26.08
C ARG A 419 -5.95 -13.70 -25.73
N ARG A 420 -7.12 -13.25 -26.18
CA ARG A 420 -7.68 -11.89 -25.92
C ARG A 420 -8.21 -11.70 -24.50
N CYS A 421 -8.57 -12.75 -23.77
CA CYS A 421 -8.97 -12.61 -22.36
C CYS A 421 -7.75 -12.57 -21.41
N GLY A 422 -6.63 -13.20 -21.78
CA GLY A 422 -5.39 -13.18 -20.99
C GLY A 422 -4.45 -11.99 -21.27
N THR A 423 -4.55 -11.32 -22.41
CA THR A 423 -3.67 -10.19 -22.77
C THR A 423 -4.02 -8.80 -22.19
N PRO A 424 -5.29 -8.41 -21.93
CA PRO A 424 -5.63 -7.05 -21.49
C PRO A 424 -5.03 -6.69 -20.14
N SER A 425 -4.82 -7.67 -19.26
CA SER A 425 -4.23 -7.47 -17.93
C SER A 425 -2.70 -7.35 -17.92
N CYS A 426 -2.04 -7.37 -19.09
CA CYS A 426 -0.57 -7.39 -19.22
C CYS A 426 0.04 -6.26 -20.08
N ARG A 427 -0.71 -5.24 -20.50
CA ARG A 427 -0.13 -4.19 -21.38
C ARG A 427 0.82 -3.25 -20.60
N SER A 428 2.09 -3.21 -21.01
CA SER A 428 3.10 -2.21 -20.65
C SER A 428 3.18 -1.11 -21.72
N PRO A 429 3.61 0.12 -21.38
CA PRO A 429 3.69 1.23 -22.33
C PRO A 429 5.04 1.20 -23.05
N THR A 430 5.17 0.42 -24.13
CA THR A 430 6.27 0.58 -25.09
C THR A 430 5.85 0.04 -26.44
N THR A 431 5.57 0.94 -27.38
CA THR A 431 5.47 0.66 -28.82
C THR A 431 6.89 0.55 -29.39
N ARG A 432 7.24 -0.62 -29.94
CA ARG A 432 8.30 -0.72 -30.96
C ARG A 432 7.83 -1.65 -32.08
N SER A 433 7.94 -1.14 -33.29
CA SER A 433 7.60 -1.77 -34.56
C SER A 433 8.41 -3.04 -34.77
N THR A 434 7.73 -4.07 -35.29
CA THR A 434 8.30 -5.34 -35.71
C THR A 434 8.78 -5.24 -37.16
N ASN A 435 10.06 -5.56 -37.41
CA ASN A 435 10.48 -6.13 -38.69
C ASN A 435 11.13 -7.50 -38.43
N ARG A 436 10.68 -8.50 -39.18
CA ARG A 436 11.06 -9.92 -39.13
C ARG A 436 11.86 -10.26 -40.38
N MET A 437 12.91 -11.08 -40.23
CA MET A 437 13.28 -12.30 -41.01
C MET A 437 14.81 -12.56 -40.92
N PRO A 438 15.34 -13.77 -41.24
CA PRO A 438 15.00 -15.14 -40.81
C PRO A 438 16.29 -15.90 -40.31
N PRO A 439 16.24 -17.22 -39.97
CA PRO A 439 17.31 -17.91 -39.23
C PRO A 439 18.26 -18.76 -40.10
N ALA A 440 19.51 -18.93 -39.64
CA ALA A 440 20.47 -19.93 -40.12
C ALA A 440 21.19 -20.53 -38.89
N THR A 441 20.83 -21.75 -38.44
CA THR A 441 21.52 -23.04 -38.71
C THR A 441 22.98 -23.12 -38.30
N GLY A 442 23.27 -23.99 -37.32
CA GLY A 442 24.44 -24.89 -37.38
C GLY A 442 25.47 -24.82 -36.25
N TRP A 443 25.73 -26.01 -35.66
CA TRP A 443 26.98 -26.46 -34.99
C TRP A 443 27.25 -25.94 -33.57
N SER A 444 27.91 -26.67 -32.67
CA SER A 444 28.05 -28.10 -32.32
C SER A 444 28.74 -28.10 -30.93
N ARG A 445 28.54 -29.17 -30.14
CA ARG A 445 29.17 -29.37 -28.82
C ARG A 445 30.71 -29.43 -28.92
N THR A 446 31.43 -28.88 -27.94
CA THR A 446 32.58 -29.51 -27.23
C THR A 446 33.21 -28.57 -26.19
N GLY A 447 33.77 -29.14 -25.11
CA GLY A 447 34.84 -28.54 -24.31
C GLY A 447 34.47 -27.88 -22.97
N ARG A 448 34.51 -28.65 -21.86
CA ARG A 448 34.89 -28.10 -20.54
C ARG A 448 36.40 -27.84 -20.53
N PRO A 449 36.86 -26.88 -19.73
CA PRO A 449 37.89 -27.26 -18.77
C PRO A 449 37.63 -26.75 -17.35
N THR A 450 38.12 -27.57 -16.44
CA THR A 450 38.25 -27.44 -14.99
C THR A 450 39.37 -26.47 -14.61
N SER A 451 39.11 -25.58 -13.66
CA SER A 451 40.05 -25.21 -12.57
C SER A 451 39.41 -24.18 -11.63
N ARG A 452 39.39 -24.50 -10.34
CA ARG A 452 39.10 -23.60 -9.22
C ARG A 452 40.42 -22.99 -8.74
N PRO A 453 40.49 -21.71 -8.36
CA PRO A 453 41.53 -21.20 -7.48
C PRO A 453 41.07 -21.24 -6.03
N THR A 454 41.88 -21.89 -5.18
CA THR A 454 41.86 -21.88 -3.72
C THR A 454 42.34 -20.54 -3.16
N ILE A 455 41.62 -19.99 -2.18
CA ILE A 455 41.97 -18.78 -1.41
C ILE A 455 42.55 -19.23 -0.06
N PRO A 456 43.71 -18.73 0.42
CA PRO A 456 44.24 -19.05 1.75
C PRO A 456 43.56 -18.23 2.86
N PRO A 457 43.49 -18.73 4.11
CA PRO A 457 42.81 -18.05 5.20
C PRO A 457 43.71 -16.99 5.84
N SER A 458 43.21 -15.74 5.93
CA SER A 458 43.85 -14.69 6.73
C SER A 458 43.28 -14.66 8.15
N THR A 459 44.21 -14.74 9.09
CA THR A 459 44.06 -14.58 10.54
C THR A 459 43.68 -13.14 10.91
N TRP A 460 42.68 -12.98 11.77
CA TRP A 460 42.35 -11.72 12.46
C TRP A 460 43.10 -11.66 13.81
N PRO A 461 43.73 -10.53 14.18
CA PRO A 461 44.09 -10.26 15.56
C PRO A 461 42.98 -9.45 16.26
N ALA A 462 42.67 -9.88 17.48
CA ALA A 462 41.83 -9.16 18.42
C ALA A 462 42.58 -7.96 19.01
N CYS A 463 41.87 -6.82 19.14
CA CYS A 463 42.02 -5.79 20.16
C CYS A 463 40.69 -5.04 20.26
#